data_AF-V5GND3-F1
#
_entry.id   AF-V5GND3-F1
#
_cell.length_a   1.000
_cell.length_b   1.000
_cell.length_c   1.000
_cell.angle_alpha   90.00
_cell.angle_beta   90.00
_cell.angle_gamma   90.00
#
_symmetry.space_group_name_H-M   'P 1'
#
loop_
_entity.id
_entity.type
_entity.pdbx_description
1 polymer ?
#
loop_
_entity_poly.entity_id
_entity_poly.type
_entity_poly.pdbx_seq_one_letter_code
_entity_poly.pdbx_strand_id
1 'polypeptide(L)'
;MFFMIMCMYLLPLIAWGPNSKELYGKFYYDVKNHWLNLVLQVRNFRKERNPGPLVHVWFLSTDFQLFLVAVAVIQVLKNSRWWMHCVFGILSLASCSVAAWQVYGTTLTPFMVGMTEDYKITMDTLNEYYMLPFYHGVCYFSGCTTFLLVQKCYDVKMSNIRQALWWCFGLTCGLYCLFMKVDWYRSRNPTTELGKLCFAFFDRILWSVSIAWIIFACSTGKGGILNRFLSWGAFVPFSKLSFGVYLIHMPFLELQSHIARERSFFSHFTLVSKCFSALVWSYLLSYLLFVSCEAPTGRLEKLVFMPTHYGTQRTQEDVQAGGDPAKFDEDGLAQWDSPSTENEKNSSKSAIVKNQFCRL
;
A
#
# COMPACT_ATOMS: atom_id res chain seq x y z
N MET A 1 11.11 9.70 4.99
CA MET A 1 12.45 9.17 4.61
C MET A 1 13.59 9.87 5.36
N PHE A 2 13.79 11.19 5.23
CA PHE A 2 14.89 11.91 5.93
C PHE A 2 14.96 11.64 7.42
N PHE A 3 13.81 11.65 8.11
CA PHE A 3 13.78 11.37 9.53
C PHE A 3 14.22 9.94 9.91
N MET A 4 13.78 8.94 9.15
CA MET A 4 14.25 7.56 9.33
C MET A 4 15.78 7.46 9.13
N ILE A 5 16.35 8.20 8.16
CA ILE A 5 17.81 8.30 7.99
C ILE A 5 18.45 8.90 9.26
N MET A 6 17.89 9.98 9.83
CA MET A 6 18.39 10.55 11.09
C MET A 6 18.33 9.55 12.25
N CYS A 7 17.22 8.81 12.40
CA CYS A 7 17.11 7.76 13.43
C CYS A 7 18.17 6.68 13.27
N MET A 8 18.49 6.30 12.02
CA MET A 8 19.56 5.34 11.73
C MET A 8 20.95 5.86 12.10
N TYR A 9 21.20 7.18 12.01
CA TYR A 9 22.45 7.78 12.51
C TYR A 9 22.58 7.70 14.04
N LEU A 10 21.47 7.74 14.77
CA LEU A 10 21.46 7.67 16.25
C LEU A 10 21.47 6.22 16.78
N LEU A 11 21.08 5.25 15.96
CA LEU A 11 20.94 3.84 16.34
C LEU A 11 22.20 3.19 16.96
N PRO A 12 23.44 3.49 16.51
CA PRO A 12 24.65 2.93 17.12
C PRO A 12 24.84 3.27 18.60
N LEU A 13 24.19 4.35 19.09
CA LEU A 13 24.27 4.75 20.50
C LEU A 13 23.49 3.80 21.42
N ILE A 14 22.52 3.06 20.88
CA ILE A 14 21.55 2.28 21.66
C ILE A 14 21.69 0.78 21.37
N ALA A 15 22.05 0.40 20.14
CA ALA A 15 22.11 -0.99 19.72
C ALA A 15 23.48 -1.36 19.14
N TRP A 16 24.15 -2.32 19.79
CA TRP A 16 25.41 -2.90 19.33
C TRP A 16 25.38 -4.42 19.40
N GLY A 17 26.10 -5.04 18.48
CA GLY A 17 26.26 -6.48 18.41
C GLY A 17 27.35 -6.90 17.43
N PRO A 18 27.56 -8.21 17.25
CA PRO A 18 28.72 -8.75 16.54
C PRO A 18 28.85 -8.21 15.11
N ASN A 19 27.74 -8.12 14.37
CA ASN A 19 27.74 -7.65 12.98
C ASN A 19 27.23 -6.20 12.81
N SER A 20 27.01 -5.48 13.92
CA SER A 20 26.48 -4.11 13.87
C SER A 20 27.37 -3.13 13.12
N LYS A 21 28.69 -3.32 13.14
CA LYS A 21 29.64 -2.48 12.39
C LYS A 21 29.45 -2.59 10.88
N GLU A 22 29.15 -3.79 10.37
CA GLU A 22 28.87 -4.01 8.96
C GLU A 22 27.57 -3.32 8.54
N LEU A 23 26.52 -3.48 9.34
CA LEU A 23 25.22 -2.83 9.14
C LEU A 23 25.36 -1.30 9.01
N TYR A 24 26.00 -0.67 10.00
CA TYR A 24 26.17 0.78 10.03
C TYR A 24 27.14 1.26 8.95
N GLY A 25 28.24 0.54 8.72
CA GLY A 25 29.18 0.85 7.64
C GLY A 25 28.50 0.86 6.27
N LYS A 26 27.64 -0.13 6.00
CA LYS A 26 26.84 -0.21 4.78
C LYS A 26 25.85 0.94 4.66
N PHE A 27 25.14 1.28 5.74
CA PHE A 27 24.24 2.43 5.79
C PHE A 27 24.96 3.74 5.46
N TYR A 28 26.10 4.02 6.11
CA TYR A 28 26.87 5.24 5.86
C TYR A 28 27.42 5.31 4.44
N TYR A 29 27.89 4.18 3.90
CA TYR A 29 28.34 4.09 2.51
C TYR A 29 27.20 4.43 1.53
N ASP A 30 26.02 3.86 1.75
CA ASP A 30 24.84 4.09 0.91
C ASP A 30 24.40 5.55 0.93
N VAL A 31 24.31 6.16 2.13
CA VAL A 31 23.93 7.57 2.24
C VAL A 31 25.00 8.47 1.63
N LYS A 32 26.28 8.22 1.88
CA LYS A 32 27.37 9.08 1.37
C LYS A 32 27.47 9.05 -0.16
N ASN A 33 27.43 7.88 -0.77
CA ASN A 33 27.72 7.71 -2.20
C ASN A 33 26.46 7.72 -3.07
N HIS A 34 25.28 7.46 -2.50
CA HIS A 34 24.06 7.21 -3.26
C HIS A 34 22.83 7.96 -2.74
N TRP A 35 23.00 9.03 -1.96
CA TRP A 35 21.89 9.88 -1.53
C TRP A 35 21.08 10.45 -2.71
N LEU A 36 21.73 10.80 -3.83
CA LEU A 36 21.03 11.28 -5.02
C LEU A 36 20.03 10.26 -5.55
N ASN A 37 20.36 8.96 -5.51
CA ASN A 37 19.47 7.90 -5.97
C ASN A 37 18.23 7.76 -5.08
N LEU A 38 18.37 8.07 -3.78
CA LEU A 38 17.25 8.12 -2.82
C LEU A 38 16.34 9.32 -3.11
N VAL A 39 16.90 10.49 -3.43
CA VAL A 39 16.14 11.70 -3.71
C VAL A 39 15.45 11.62 -5.08
N LEU A 40 16.17 11.16 -6.11
CA LEU A 40 15.65 11.02 -7.47
C LEU A 40 14.73 9.80 -7.65
N GLN A 41 14.55 8.98 -6.62
CA GLN A 41 13.68 7.79 -6.67
C GLN A 41 14.07 6.81 -7.79
N VAL A 42 15.37 6.49 -7.90
CA VAL A 42 15.93 5.56 -8.91
C VAL A 42 16.69 4.39 -8.29
N ARG A 43 16.46 4.11 -7.00
CA ARG A 43 17.19 3.06 -6.28
C ARG A 43 16.92 1.65 -6.81
N ASN A 44 15.73 1.43 -7.36
CA ASN A 44 15.28 0.16 -7.93
C ASN A 44 16.13 -0.37 -9.10
N PHE A 45 16.86 0.49 -9.81
CA PHE A 45 17.78 0.07 -10.88
C PHE A 45 19.18 -0.29 -10.38
N ARG A 46 19.47 -0.05 -9.09
CA ARG A 46 20.77 -0.35 -8.50
C ARG A 46 20.80 -1.81 -8.07
N LYS A 47 21.75 -2.54 -8.62
CA LYS A 47 22.01 -3.93 -8.26
C LYS A 47 22.89 -3.99 -7.02
N GLU A 48 22.43 -4.66 -5.98
CA GLU A 48 23.14 -4.81 -4.71
C GLU A 48 23.28 -6.30 -4.37
N ARG A 49 24.52 -6.79 -4.28
CA ARG A 49 24.78 -8.17 -3.82
C ARG A 49 24.54 -8.36 -2.33
N ASN A 50 24.94 -7.37 -1.54
CA ASN A 50 24.72 -7.36 -0.10
C ASN A 50 23.75 -6.20 0.20
N PRO A 51 22.45 -6.47 0.36
CA PRO A 51 21.46 -5.43 0.63
C PRO A 51 21.73 -4.77 1.98
N GLY A 52 21.65 -3.43 2.02
CA GLY A 52 21.75 -2.67 3.26
C GLY A 52 20.40 -2.53 3.99
N PRO A 53 20.37 -1.81 5.13
CA PRO A 53 19.14 -1.58 5.91
C PRO A 53 18.05 -0.81 5.15
N LEU A 54 18.43 -0.11 4.08
CA LEU A 54 17.54 0.67 3.23
C LEU A 54 17.09 -0.10 1.98
N VAL A 55 17.24 -1.43 1.94
CA VAL A 55 16.89 -2.23 0.77
C VAL A 55 15.46 -1.95 0.32
N HIS A 56 14.46 -2.05 1.21
CA HIS A 56 13.04 -1.86 0.89
C HIS A 56 12.70 -0.55 0.15
N VAL A 57 13.51 0.51 0.28
CA VAL A 57 13.27 1.81 -0.36
C VAL A 57 13.24 1.72 -1.89
N TRP A 58 13.76 0.64 -2.50
CA TRP A 58 13.57 0.37 -3.93
C TRP A 58 12.09 0.40 -4.33
N PHE A 59 11.18 -0.05 -3.46
CA PHE A 59 9.75 -0.11 -3.80
C PHE A 59 9.11 1.28 -3.78
N LEU A 60 9.57 2.20 -2.92
CA LEU A 60 9.16 3.61 -2.98
C LEU A 60 9.58 4.25 -4.32
N SER A 61 10.77 3.92 -4.81
CA SER A 61 11.24 4.38 -6.12
C SER A 61 10.39 3.83 -7.27
N THR A 62 10.09 2.54 -7.23
CA THR A 62 9.20 1.89 -8.20
C THR A 62 7.79 2.48 -8.18
N ASP A 63 7.20 2.69 -7.00
CA ASP A 63 5.86 3.27 -6.84
C ASP A 63 5.79 4.69 -7.40
N PHE A 64 6.79 5.53 -7.09
CA PHE A 64 6.90 6.89 -7.63
C PHE A 64 6.98 6.90 -9.17
N GLN A 65 7.78 6.02 -9.76
CA GLN A 65 7.90 5.92 -11.22
C GLN A 65 6.58 5.50 -11.87
N LEU A 66 5.89 4.51 -11.32
CA LEU A 66 4.58 4.07 -11.81
C LEU A 66 3.50 5.15 -11.62
N PHE A 67 3.55 5.89 -10.51
CA PHE A 67 2.69 7.03 -10.26
C PHE A 67 2.84 8.13 -11.32
N LEU A 68 4.06 8.51 -11.68
CA LEU A 68 4.30 9.49 -12.73
C LEU A 68 3.71 9.05 -14.08
N VAL A 69 3.87 7.77 -14.44
CA VAL A 69 3.28 7.21 -15.66
C VAL A 69 1.75 7.27 -15.59
N ALA A 70 1.15 6.86 -14.48
CA ALA A 70 -0.30 6.86 -14.33
C ALA A 70 -0.89 8.28 -14.37
N VAL A 71 -0.26 9.25 -13.70
CA VAL A 71 -0.66 10.66 -13.77
C VAL A 71 -0.55 11.18 -15.20
N ALA A 72 0.54 10.91 -15.91
CA ALA A 72 0.71 11.32 -17.30
C ALA A 72 -0.41 10.76 -18.20
N VAL A 73 -0.73 9.47 -18.07
CA VAL A 73 -1.83 8.83 -18.82
C VAL A 73 -3.17 9.49 -18.51
N ILE A 74 -3.47 9.71 -17.22
CA ILE A 74 -4.74 10.34 -16.80
C ILE A 74 -4.84 11.78 -17.32
N GLN A 75 -3.75 12.55 -17.26
CA GLN A 75 -3.74 13.95 -17.71
C GLN A 75 -3.91 14.07 -19.24
N VAL A 76 -3.21 13.24 -20.01
CA VAL A 76 -3.29 13.24 -21.47
C VAL A 76 -4.65 12.74 -21.97
N LEU A 77 -5.20 11.70 -21.34
CA LEU A 77 -6.43 11.03 -21.79
C LEU A 77 -7.66 11.43 -20.97
N LYS A 78 -7.61 12.56 -20.25
CA LYS A 78 -8.68 13.03 -19.35
C LYS A 78 -10.07 13.09 -20.01
N ASN A 79 -10.11 13.34 -21.32
CA ASN A 79 -11.35 13.50 -22.08
C ASN A 79 -11.98 12.16 -22.50
N SER A 80 -11.26 11.04 -22.47
CA SER A 80 -11.79 9.74 -22.88
C SER A 80 -11.44 8.61 -21.92
N ARG A 81 -12.43 8.22 -21.10
CA ARG A 81 -12.31 7.11 -20.15
C ARG A 81 -12.06 5.77 -20.82
N TRP A 82 -12.59 5.55 -22.02
CA TRP A 82 -12.38 4.30 -22.74
C TRP A 82 -10.89 4.12 -23.13
N TRP A 83 -10.26 5.16 -23.67
CA TRP A 83 -8.83 5.12 -23.99
C TRP A 83 -7.95 4.95 -22.75
N MET A 84 -8.32 5.53 -21.60
CA MET A 84 -7.59 5.27 -20.34
C MET A 84 -7.60 3.79 -19.95
N HIS A 85 -8.75 3.12 -20.03
CA HIS A 85 -8.83 1.68 -19.76
C HIS A 85 -7.97 0.87 -20.75
N CYS A 86 -8.01 1.21 -22.03
CA CYS A 86 -7.20 0.55 -23.05
C CYS A 86 -5.70 0.72 -22.76
N VAL A 87 -5.23 1.93 -22.46
CA VAL A 87 -3.82 2.21 -22.20
C VAL A 87 -3.35 1.50 -20.93
N PHE A 88 -4.10 1.55 -19.83
CA PHE A 88 -3.74 0.79 -18.62
C PHE A 88 -3.74 -0.72 -18.87
N GLY A 89 -4.69 -1.25 -19.64
CA GLY A 89 -4.70 -2.65 -20.03
C GLY A 89 -3.47 -3.05 -20.87
N ILE A 90 -3.09 -2.22 -21.83
CA ILE A 90 -1.89 -2.42 -22.66
C ILE A 90 -0.62 -2.36 -21.80
N LEU A 91 -0.53 -1.39 -20.88
CA LEU A 91 0.62 -1.26 -19.98
C LEU A 91 0.73 -2.47 -19.01
N SER A 92 -0.39 -2.98 -18.50
CA SER A 92 -0.41 -4.23 -17.72
C SER A 92 0.07 -5.42 -18.54
N LEU A 93 -0.43 -5.59 -19.77
CA LEU A 93 0.00 -6.69 -20.65
C LEU A 93 1.47 -6.57 -21.03
N ALA A 94 1.94 -5.36 -21.36
CA ALA A 94 3.35 -5.11 -21.65
C ALA A 94 4.23 -5.45 -20.44
N SER A 95 3.80 -5.08 -19.24
CA SER A 95 4.50 -5.40 -17.98
C SER A 95 4.64 -6.91 -17.75
N CYS A 96 3.57 -7.70 -17.99
CA CYS A 96 3.62 -9.16 -17.92
C CYS A 96 4.50 -9.79 -19.00
N SER A 97 4.45 -9.27 -20.22
CA SER A 97 5.29 -9.74 -21.32
C SER A 97 6.77 -9.49 -21.05
N VAL A 98 7.11 -8.31 -20.52
CA VAL A 98 8.49 -7.98 -20.11
C VAL A 98 8.92 -8.89 -18.97
N ALA A 99 8.05 -9.15 -17.98
CA ALA A 99 8.35 -10.05 -16.88
C ALA A 99 8.66 -11.48 -17.37
N ALA A 100 7.83 -12.02 -18.26
CA ALA A 100 8.07 -13.33 -18.87
C ALA A 100 9.36 -13.37 -19.70
N TRP A 101 9.65 -12.30 -20.46
CA TRP A 101 10.86 -12.18 -21.25
C TRP A 101 12.13 -12.13 -20.39
N GLN A 102 12.13 -11.41 -19.28
CA GLN A 102 13.28 -11.33 -18.36
C GLN A 102 13.63 -12.69 -17.76
N VAL A 103 12.64 -13.55 -17.54
CA VAL A 103 12.81 -14.88 -16.97
C VAL A 103 13.18 -15.92 -18.05
N TYR A 104 12.94 -15.62 -19.33
CA TYR A 104 13.18 -16.54 -20.45
C TYR A 104 14.64 -16.94 -20.63
N GLY A 105 14.92 -18.25 -20.61
CA GLY A 105 16.27 -18.77 -20.81
C GLY A 105 17.26 -18.44 -19.68
N THR A 106 16.77 -17.92 -18.55
CA THR A 106 17.60 -17.57 -17.39
C THR A 106 17.33 -18.50 -16.20
N THR A 107 18.22 -18.44 -15.20
CA THR A 107 18.06 -19.13 -13.91
C THR A 107 17.20 -18.34 -12.92
N LEU A 108 16.61 -17.21 -13.34
CA LEU A 108 15.77 -16.37 -12.49
C LEU A 108 14.45 -17.09 -12.19
N THR A 109 13.92 -16.90 -10.98
CA THR A 109 12.63 -17.47 -10.59
C THR A 109 11.48 -16.50 -10.93
N PRO A 110 10.27 -16.99 -11.23
CA PRO A 110 9.14 -16.13 -11.66
C PRO A 110 8.61 -15.19 -10.55
N PHE A 111 9.09 -15.39 -9.31
CA PHE A 111 8.88 -14.53 -8.15
C PHE A 111 10.06 -14.68 -7.19
N MET A 112 10.15 -13.81 -6.18
CA MET A 112 11.18 -13.91 -5.14
C MET A 112 10.96 -15.15 -4.26
N VAL A 113 11.85 -16.14 -4.37
CA VAL A 113 11.90 -17.31 -3.48
C VAL A 113 12.84 -16.98 -2.33
N GLY A 114 12.29 -16.72 -1.15
CA GLY A 114 13.06 -16.28 0.01
C GLY A 114 13.85 -17.38 0.73
N MET A 115 13.51 -18.66 0.49
CA MET A 115 14.12 -19.82 1.15
C MET A 115 14.62 -20.79 0.07
N THR A 116 15.74 -20.46 -0.56
CA THR A 116 16.44 -21.36 -1.50
C THR A 116 17.84 -21.63 -0.98
N GLU A 117 18.40 -22.78 -1.37
CA GLU A 117 19.78 -23.14 -1.07
C GLU A 117 20.78 -22.23 -1.80
N ASP A 118 20.35 -21.60 -2.90
CA ASP A 118 21.21 -20.78 -3.76
C ASP A 118 20.95 -19.29 -3.57
N TYR A 119 21.68 -18.69 -2.63
CA TYR A 119 21.62 -17.25 -2.33
C TYR A 119 21.85 -16.39 -3.58
N LYS A 120 22.69 -16.85 -4.52
CA LYS A 120 22.99 -16.11 -5.75
C LYS A 120 21.74 -15.98 -6.62
N ILE A 121 20.98 -17.06 -6.80
CA ILE A 121 19.74 -17.03 -7.61
C ILE A 121 18.71 -16.07 -6.98
N THR A 122 18.57 -16.05 -5.65
CA THR A 122 17.66 -15.09 -4.99
C THR A 122 18.11 -13.65 -5.19
N MET A 123 19.40 -13.36 -5.04
CA MET A 123 19.91 -12.00 -5.22
C MET A 123 19.84 -11.55 -6.68
N ASP A 124 20.13 -12.44 -7.63
CA ASP A 124 20.01 -12.15 -9.06
C ASP A 124 18.52 -11.91 -9.41
N THR A 125 17.60 -12.74 -8.91
CA THR A 125 16.14 -12.54 -9.09
C THR A 125 15.67 -11.23 -8.46
N LEU A 126 16.19 -10.87 -7.27
CA LEU A 126 15.84 -9.62 -6.62
C LEU A 126 16.27 -8.41 -7.46
N ASN A 127 17.53 -8.40 -7.89
CA ASN A 127 18.16 -7.26 -8.59
C ASN A 127 17.78 -7.13 -10.06
N GLU A 128 17.65 -8.24 -10.77
CA GLU A 128 17.47 -8.25 -12.24
C GLU A 128 15.99 -8.28 -12.65
N TYR A 129 15.09 -8.60 -11.73
CA TYR A 129 13.70 -8.89 -12.05
C TYR A 129 12.71 -8.28 -11.05
N TYR A 130 12.80 -8.66 -9.77
CA TYR A 130 11.77 -8.33 -8.79
C TYR A 130 11.69 -6.83 -8.45
N MET A 131 12.83 -6.16 -8.28
CA MET A 131 12.84 -4.74 -7.88
C MET A 131 12.41 -3.79 -9.02
N LEU A 132 12.36 -4.27 -10.27
CA LEU A 132 12.07 -3.43 -11.42
C LEU A 132 10.58 -3.03 -11.48
N PRO A 133 10.26 -1.84 -12.04
CA PRO A 133 8.88 -1.35 -12.10
C PRO A 133 7.93 -2.25 -12.87
N PHE A 134 8.42 -2.90 -13.92
CA PHE A 134 7.61 -3.72 -14.81
C PHE A 134 6.93 -4.88 -14.05
N TYR A 135 7.63 -5.49 -13.10
CA TYR A 135 7.06 -6.58 -12.29
C TYR A 135 5.85 -6.13 -11.45
N HIS A 136 5.85 -4.88 -11.00
CA HIS A 136 4.80 -4.30 -10.16
C HIS A 136 3.74 -3.50 -10.96
N GLY A 137 4.08 -3.08 -12.18
CA GLY A 137 3.22 -2.28 -13.05
C GLY A 137 1.86 -2.93 -13.31
N VAL A 138 1.83 -4.25 -13.43
CA VAL A 138 0.59 -5.04 -13.61
C VAL A 138 -0.43 -4.73 -12.53
N CYS A 139 -0.04 -4.84 -11.26
CA CYS A 139 -0.92 -4.56 -10.12
C CYS A 139 -1.29 -3.08 -10.06
N TYR A 140 -0.33 -2.20 -10.37
CA TYR A 140 -0.53 -0.74 -10.31
C TYR A 140 -1.57 -0.28 -11.33
N PHE A 141 -1.40 -0.62 -12.61
CA PHE A 141 -2.31 -0.23 -13.69
C PHE A 141 -3.66 -0.96 -13.61
N SER A 142 -3.69 -2.21 -13.13
CA SER A 142 -4.96 -2.89 -12.77
C SER A 142 -5.70 -2.12 -11.65
N GLY A 143 -4.98 -1.57 -10.68
CA GLY A 143 -5.54 -0.67 -9.65
C GLY A 143 -6.15 0.59 -10.25
N CYS A 144 -5.44 1.29 -11.13
CA CYS A 144 -5.96 2.46 -11.85
C CYS A 144 -7.21 2.13 -12.66
N THR A 145 -7.21 0.99 -13.36
CA THR A 145 -8.38 0.48 -14.10
C THR A 145 -9.56 0.22 -13.17
N THR A 146 -9.31 -0.42 -12.03
CA THR A 146 -10.32 -0.69 -11.00
C THR A 146 -10.94 0.58 -10.46
N PHE A 147 -10.12 1.61 -10.19
CA PHE A 147 -10.60 2.92 -9.75
C PHE A 147 -11.59 3.54 -10.75
N LEU A 148 -11.22 3.56 -12.04
CA LEU A 148 -12.10 4.06 -13.11
C LEU A 148 -13.41 3.25 -13.22
N LEU A 149 -13.34 1.93 -13.02
CA LEU A 149 -14.52 1.06 -13.01
C LEU A 149 -15.44 1.35 -11.82
N VAL A 150 -14.88 1.54 -10.62
CA VAL A 150 -15.65 1.89 -9.42
C VAL A 150 -16.38 3.21 -9.63
N GLN A 151 -15.72 4.23 -10.19
CA GLN A 151 -16.36 5.52 -10.47
C GLN A 151 -17.54 5.39 -11.44
N LYS A 152 -17.42 4.54 -12.46
CA LYS A 152 -18.49 4.34 -13.46
C LYS A 152 -19.64 3.48 -12.94
N CYS A 153 -19.33 2.46 -12.15
CA CYS A 153 -20.28 1.40 -11.78
C CYS A 153 -20.74 1.48 -10.32
N TYR A 154 -20.55 2.62 -9.66
CA TYR A 154 -20.91 2.80 -8.25
C TYR A 154 -22.38 2.45 -7.98
N ASP A 155 -23.29 3.00 -8.78
CA ASP A 155 -24.75 2.81 -8.61
C ASP A 155 -25.32 1.59 -9.35
N VAL A 156 -24.49 0.82 -10.06
CA VAL A 156 -24.96 -0.32 -10.86
C VAL A 156 -25.36 -1.46 -9.93
N LYS A 157 -26.65 -1.82 -9.99
CA LYS A 157 -27.19 -2.99 -9.29
C LYS A 157 -26.67 -4.28 -9.94
N MET A 158 -26.13 -5.20 -9.13
CA MET A 158 -25.72 -6.52 -9.58
C MET A 158 -26.59 -7.61 -8.99
N SER A 159 -27.02 -8.56 -9.81
CA SER A 159 -27.74 -9.74 -9.33
C SER A 159 -26.86 -10.58 -8.40
N ASN A 160 -27.48 -11.23 -7.42
CA ASN A 160 -26.77 -12.05 -6.43
C ASN A 160 -25.95 -13.17 -7.08
N ILE A 161 -26.46 -13.78 -8.16
CA ILE A 161 -25.76 -14.82 -8.92
C ILE A 161 -24.46 -14.27 -9.52
N ARG A 162 -24.52 -13.09 -10.15
CA ARG A 162 -23.34 -12.47 -10.76
C ARG A 162 -22.30 -12.12 -9.69
N GLN A 163 -22.74 -11.62 -8.53
CA GLN A 163 -21.82 -11.34 -7.42
C GLN A 163 -21.15 -12.62 -6.90
N ALA A 164 -21.91 -13.70 -6.71
CA ALA A 164 -21.36 -14.99 -6.28
C ALA A 164 -20.32 -15.55 -7.28
N LEU A 165 -20.60 -15.47 -8.59
CA LEU A 165 -19.66 -15.90 -9.63
C LEU A 165 -18.34 -15.14 -9.56
N TRP A 166 -18.40 -13.81 -9.41
CA TRP A 166 -17.18 -13.00 -9.28
C TRP A 166 -16.43 -13.23 -7.97
N TRP A 167 -17.13 -13.50 -6.87
CA TRP A 167 -16.49 -13.92 -5.62
C TRP A 167 -15.75 -15.24 -5.77
N CYS A 168 -16.40 -16.26 -6.34
CA CYS A 168 -15.77 -17.55 -6.62
C CYS A 168 -14.56 -17.37 -7.53
N PHE A 169 -14.71 -16.60 -8.61
CA PHE A 169 -13.62 -16.34 -9.56
C PHE A 169 -12.42 -15.62 -8.89
N GLY A 170 -12.68 -14.52 -8.15
CA GLY A 170 -11.64 -13.78 -7.45
C GLY A 170 -10.93 -14.61 -6.39
N LEU A 171 -11.66 -15.45 -5.64
CA LEU A 171 -11.09 -16.37 -4.66
C LEU A 171 -10.26 -17.46 -5.34
N THR A 172 -10.74 -18.07 -6.43
CA THR A 172 -9.97 -19.06 -7.19
C THR A 172 -8.67 -18.47 -7.72
N CYS A 173 -8.70 -17.27 -8.32
CA CYS A 173 -7.48 -16.60 -8.78
C CYS A 173 -6.49 -16.35 -7.63
N GLY A 174 -6.98 -15.84 -6.49
CA GLY A 174 -6.14 -15.56 -5.32
C GLY A 174 -5.52 -16.82 -4.69
N LEU A 175 -6.33 -17.86 -4.47
CA LEU A 175 -5.87 -19.13 -3.93
C LEU A 175 -4.89 -19.82 -4.88
N TYR A 176 -5.14 -19.78 -6.19
CA TYR A 176 -4.21 -20.30 -7.18
C TYR A 176 -2.83 -19.63 -7.08
N CYS A 177 -2.77 -18.30 -7.02
CA CYS A 177 -1.53 -17.54 -6.83
C CYS A 177 -0.79 -17.86 -5.52
N LEU A 178 -1.50 -18.25 -4.46
CA LEU A 178 -0.88 -18.63 -3.18
C LEU A 178 -0.35 -20.06 -3.22
N PHE A 179 -1.17 -21.02 -3.65
CA PHE A 179 -0.81 -22.44 -3.62
C PHE A 179 0.19 -22.83 -4.71
N MET A 180 0.20 -22.17 -5.87
CA MET A 180 1.19 -22.45 -6.92
C MET A 180 2.65 -22.27 -6.44
N LYS A 181 2.87 -21.44 -5.42
CA LYS A 181 4.21 -21.11 -4.93
C LYS A 181 4.79 -22.22 -4.06
N VAL A 182 3.95 -23.10 -3.53
CA VAL A 182 4.37 -24.19 -2.62
C VAL A 182 5.37 -25.12 -3.30
N ASP A 183 5.17 -25.45 -4.57
CA ASP A 183 6.05 -26.36 -5.30
C ASP A 183 7.46 -25.77 -5.51
N TRP A 184 7.54 -24.46 -5.73
CA TRP A 184 8.80 -23.72 -5.84
C TRP A 184 9.55 -23.59 -4.51
N TYR A 185 8.85 -23.69 -3.37
CA TYR A 185 9.50 -23.77 -2.06
C TYR A 185 9.92 -25.20 -1.68
N ARG A 186 9.33 -26.23 -2.31
CA ARG A 186 9.64 -27.63 -2.04
C ARG A 186 10.68 -28.22 -3.00
N SER A 187 10.81 -27.65 -4.19
CA SER A 187 11.70 -28.14 -5.24
C SER A 187 12.45 -26.98 -5.90
N ARG A 188 13.72 -27.23 -6.26
CA ARG A 188 14.60 -26.24 -6.91
C ARG A 188 14.11 -25.84 -8.30
N ASN A 189 13.54 -26.78 -9.05
CA ASN A 189 13.01 -26.56 -10.41
C ASN A 189 11.72 -27.37 -10.58
N PRO A 190 10.59 -26.89 -10.04
CA PRO A 190 9.36 -27.68 -10.00
C PRO A 190 8.72 -27.85 -11.39
N THR A 191 9.04 -27.00 -12.36
CA THR A 191 8.31 -26.94 -13.64
C THR A 191 9.21 -26.78 -14.85
N THR A 192 8.66 -27.13 -16.02
CA THR A 192 9.29 -26.87 -17.33
C THR A 192 9.48 -25.37 -17.58
N GLU A 193 10.35 -25.03 -18.52
CA GLU A 193 10.57 -23.63 -18.94
C GLU A 193 9.26 -22.94 -19.36
N LEU A 194 8.39 -23.64 -20.09
CA LEU A 194 7.07 -23.10 -20.45
C LEU A 194 6.23 -22.80 -19.20
N GLY A 195 6.22 -23.70 -18.21
CA GLY A 195 5.53 -23.49 -16.94
C GLY A 195 6.05 -22.25 -16.20
N LYS A 196 7.38 -22.10 -16.13
CA LYS A 196 8.05 -20.93 -15.55
C LYS A 196 7.58 -19.62 -16.21
N LEU A 197 7.52 -19.58 -17.54
CA LEU A 197 7.06 -18.41 -18.30
C LEU A 197 5.58 -18.11 -18.07
N CYS A 198 4.73 -19.14 -18.08
CA CYS A 198 3.32 -18.99 -17.76
C CYS A 198 3.14 -18.39 -16.36
N PHE A 199 3.92 -18.82 -15.36
CA PHE A 199 3.84 -18.24 -14.03
C PHE A 199 4.30 -16.79 -13.98
N ALA A 200 5.44 -16.46 -14.61
CA ALA A 200 5.93 -15.08 -14.68
C ALA A 200 4.89 -14.14 -15.32
N PHE A 201 4.15 -14.62 -16.32
CA PHE A 201 3.12 -13.85 -17.01
C PHE A 201 1.82 -13.72 -16.19
N PHE A 202 1.27 -14.84 -15.70
CA PHE A 202 -0.09 -14.87 -15.13
C PHE A 202 -0.16 -14.57 -13.63
N ASP A 203 0.88 -14.82 -12.83
CA ASP A 203 0.81 -14.68 -11.35
C ASP A 203 0.34 -13.28 -10.94
N ARG A 204 0.94 -12.23 -11.51
CA ARG A 204 0.61 -10.84 -11.17
C ARG A 204 -0.75 -10.40 -11.71
N ILE A 205 -1.17 -10.90 -12.88
CA ILE A 205 -2.50 -10.61 -13.43
C ILE A 205 -3.57 -11.21 -12.52
N LEU A 206 -3.47 -12.52 -12.24
CA LEU A 206 -4.46 -13.24 -11.44
C LEU A 206 -4.55 -12.69 -10.03
N TRP A 207 -3.41 -12.35 -9.42
CA TRP A 207 -3.36 -11.65 -8.14
C TRP A 207 -4.06 -10.29 -8.21
N SER A 208 -3.76 -9.48 -9.24
CA SER A 208 -4.37 -8.17 -9.42
C SER A 208 -5.89 -8.25 -9.61
N VAL A 209 -6.39 -9.25 -10.35
CA VAL A 209 -7.82 -9.47 -10.58
C VAL A 209 -8.53 -9.87 -9.28
N SER A 210 -7.92 -10.74 -8.48
CA SER A 210 -8.44 -11.14 -7.16
C SER A 210 -8.64 -9.92 -6.25
N ILE A 211 -7.60 -9.09 -6.13
CA ILE A 211 -7.64 -7.88 -5.30
C ILE A 211 -8.57 -6.81 -5.91
N ALA A 212 -8.58 -6.63 -7.23
CA ALA A 212 -9.44 -5.68 -7.92
C ALA A 212 -10.93 -5.97 -7.66
N TRP A 213 -11.33 -7.24 -7.68
CA TRP A 213 -12.70 -7.63 -7.34
C TRP A 213 -13.04 -7.30 -5.89
N ILE A 214 -12.16 -7.60 -4.93
CA ILE A 214 -12.36 -7.27 -3.51
C ILE A 214 -12.57 -5.76 -3.33
N ILE A 215 -11.70 -4.95 -3.94
CA ILE A 215 -11.79 -3.48 -3.87
C ILE A 215 -13.09 -3.00 -4.49
N PHE A 216 -13.45 -3.50 -5.68
CA PHE A 216 -14.68 -3.12 -6.37
C PHE A 216 -15.93 -3.49 -5.57
N ALA A 217 -15.99 -4.71 -5.03
CA ALA A 217 -17.12 -5.18 -4.23
C ALA A 217 -17.28 -4.37 -2.94
N CYS A 218 -16.19 -4.10 -2.23
CA CYS A 218 -16.25 -3.30 -0.99
C CYS A 218 -16.62 -1.84 -1.28
N SER A 219 -16.01 -1.23 -2.30
CA SER A 219 -16.25 0.19 -2.65
C SER A 219 -17.67 0.45 -3.15
N THR A 220 -18.31 -0.54 -3.79
CA THR A 220 -19.70 -0.42 -4.29
C THR A 220 -20.76 -0.94 -3.30
N GLY A 221 -20.37 -1.22 -2.05
CA GLY A 221 -21.27 -1.72 -1.00
C GLY A 221 -21.71 -3.19 -1.15
N LYS A 222 -21.16 -3.91 -2.12
CA LYS A 222 -21.47 -5.31 -2.46
C LYS A 222 -20.56 -6.33 -1.76
N GLY A 223 -19.71 -5.87 -0.84
CA GLY A 223 -18.74 -6.71 -0.14
C GLY A 223 -19.28 -7.45 1.09
N GLY A 224 -20.53 -7.21 1.49
CA GLY A 224 -21.17 -7.90 2.61
C GLY A 224 -20.34 -7.89 3.90
N ILE A 225 -20.06 -9.08 4.44
CA ILE A 225 -19.27 -9.27 5.67
C ILE A 225 -17.86 -8.71 5.53
N LEU A 226 -17.21 -8.94 4.38
CA LEU A 226 -15.85 -8.47 4.16
C LEU A 226 -15.78 -6.94 4.18
N ASN A 227 -16.76 -6.26 3.58
CA ASN A 227 -16.83 -4.80 3.63
C ASN A 227 -17.00 -4.28 5.07
N ARG A 228 -17.84 -4.93 5.88
CA ARG A 228 -18.04 -4.58 7.30
C ARG A 228 -16.75 -4.75 8.10
N PHE A 229 -15.99 -5.81 7.85
CA PHE A 229 -14.72 -6.07 8.50
C PHE A 229 -13.65 -5.06 8.07
N LEU A 230 -13.46 -4.84 6.77
CA LEU A 230 -12.44 -3.91 6.25
C LEU A 230 -12.75 -2.45 6.56
N SER A 231 -14.03 -2.09 6.72
CA SER A 231 -14.46 -0.74 7.11
C SER A 231 -14.47 -0.53 8.63
N TRP A 232 -13.89 -1.45 9.41
CA TRP A 232 -13.90 -1.34 10.86
C TRP A 232 -13.00 -0.20 11.34
N GLY A 233 -13.54 0.68 12.20
CA GLY A 233 -12.85 1.89 12.69
C GLY A 233 -11.53 1.60 13.43
N ALA A 234 -11.35 0.40 13.96
CA ALA A 234 -10.09 -0.03 14.57
C ALA A 234 -8.91 -0.01 13.59
N PHE A 235 -9.15 -0.17 12.28
CA PHE A 235 -8.10 -0.12 11.25
C PHE A 235 -7.66 1.30 10.88
N VAL A 236 -8.40 2.33 11.27
CA VAL A 236 -8.06 3.74 10.96
C VAL A 236 -6.71 4.18 11.55
N PRO A 237 -6.38 3.94 12.84
CA PRO A 237 -5.05 4.27 13.35
C PRO A 237 -3.94 3.45 12.68
N PHE A 238 -4.17 2.16 12.44
CA PHE A 238 -3.18 1.30 11.79
C PHE A 238 -2.90 1.71 10.34
N SER A 239 -3.93 2.15 9.60
CA SER A 239 -3.76 2.64 8.22
C SER A 239 -2.92 3.90 8.15
N LYS A 240 -3.12 4.84 9.09
CA LYS A 240 -2.28 6.05 9.21
C LYS A 240 -0.81 5.73 9.51
N LEU A 241 -0.55 4.71 10.34
CA LEU A 241 0.81 4.29 10.68
C LEU A 241 1.48 3.38 9.64
N SER A 242 0.73 2.90 8.65
CA SER A 242 1.21 1.87 7.71
C SER A 242 2.45 2.33 6.91
N PHE A 243 2.51 3.60 6.53
CA PHE A 243 3.69 4.14 5.84
C PHE A 243 4.92 4.18 6.75
N GLY A 244 4.78 4.62 7.99
CA GLY A 244 5.88 4.59 8.96
C GLY A 244 6.34 3.16 9.29
N VAL A 245 5.41 2.20 9.37
CA VAL A 245 5.73 0.77 9.53
C VAL A 245 6.55 0.29 8.34
N TYR A 246 6.11 0.61 7.12
CA TYR A 246 6.83 0.27 5.91
C TYR A 246 8.25 0.86 5.88
N LEU A 247 8.50 2.06 6.42
CA LEU A 247 9.85 2.62 6.49
C LEU A 247 10.75 1.99 7.55
N ILE A 248 10.18 1.51 8.67
CA ILE A 248 10.98 1.04 9.82
C ILE A 248 11.20 -0.46 9.83
N HIS A 249 10.26 -1.25 9.29
CA HIS A 249 10.28 -2.71 9.49
C HIS A 249 11.58 -3.37 9.01
N MET A 250 12.10 -3.00 7.83
CA MET A 250 13.36 -3.58 7.34
C MET A 250 14.58 -3.12 8.16
N PRO A 251 14.79 -1.82 8.44
CA PRO A 251 15.85 -1.40 9.35
C PRO A 251 15.81 -2.12 10.70
N PHE A 252 14.62 -2.35 11.25
CA PHE A 252 14.43 -3.09 12.50
C PHE A 252 14.80 -4.58 12.36
N LEU A 253 14.34 -5.25 11.30
CA LEU A 253 14.66 -6.66 11.03
C LEU A 253 16.15 -6.89 10.79
N GLU A 254 16.79 -5.99 10.03
CA GLU A 254 18.23 -6.01 9.77
C GLU A 254 19.01 -5.76 11.06
N LEU A 255 18.58 -4.79 11.87
CA LEU A 255 19.18 -4.56 13.19
C LEU A 255 19.10 -5.82 14.05
N GLN A 256 17.91 -6.40 14.20
CA GLN A 256 17.69 -7.60 15.01
C GLN A 256 18.59 -8.77 14.55
N SER A 257 18.76 -8.91 13.24
CA SER A 257 19.60 -9.96 12.65
C SER A 257 21.10 -9.71 12.88
N HIS A 258 21.56 -8.47 12.81
CA HIS A 258 22.97 -8.11 12.98
C HIS A 258 23.44 -8.02 14.44
N ILE A 259 22.52 -7.77 15.38
CA ILE A 259 22.83 -7.77 16.81
C ILE A 259 22.70 -9.15 17.45
N ALA A 260 22.08 -10.12 16.76
CA ALA A 260 21.92 -11.48 17.25
C ALA A 260 23.29 -12.10 17.58
N ARG A 261 23.42 -12.61 18.82
CA ARG A 261 24.66 -13.23 19.31
C ARG A 261 24.65 -14.76 19.20
N GLU A 262 23.46 -15.32 18.99
CA GLU A 262 23.24 -16.76 18.93
C GLU A 262 22.54 -17.14 17.61
N ARG A 263 22.79 -18.36 17.16
CA ARG A 263 22.11 -18.91 15.99
C ARG A 263 20.64 -19.11 16.32
N SER A 264 19.77 -18.54 15.51
CA SER A 264 18.34 -18.80 15.60
C SER A 264 18.02 -20.13 14.94
N PHE A 265 17.51 -21.09 15.71
CA PHE A 265 17.01 -22.35 15.15
C PHE A 265 15.76 -22.10 14.32
N PHE A 266 15.73 -22.69 13.13
CA PHE A 266 14.56 -22.62 12.26
C PHE A 266 13.44 -23.52 12.82
N SER A 267 12.31 -22.91 13.15
CA SER A 267 11.07 -23.62 13.42
C SER A 267 9.90 -22.73 13.00
N HIS A 268 8.77 -23.34 12.63
CA HIS A 268 7.56 -22.57 12.28
C HIS A 268 7.12 -21.66 13.43
N PHE A 269 7.22 -22.15 14.67
CA PHE A 269 6.91 -21.37 15.87
C PHE A 269 7.85 -20.16 16.02
N THR A 270 9.17 -20.36 15.88
CA THR A 270 10.16 -19.28 15.93
C THR A 270 9.90 -18.24 14.85
N LEU A 271 9.58 -18.67 13.63
CA LEU A 271 9.30 -17.77 12.51
C LEU A 271 8.05 -16.92 12.79
N VAL A 272 6.95 -17.55 13.21
CA VAL A 272 5.71 -16.85 13.56
C VAL A 272 5.94 -15.86 14.72
N SER A 273 6.66 -16.28 15.76
CA SER A 273 7.01 -15.42 16.90
C SER A 273 7.84 -14.20 16.47
N LYS A 274 8.83 -14.40 15.60
CA LYS A 274 9.61 -13.29 15.01
C LYS A 274 8.75 -12.35 14.17
N CYS A 275 7.81 -12.87 13.38
CA CYS A 275 6.88 -12.05 12.60
C CYS A 275 5.99 -11.17 13.50
N PHE A 276 5.42 -11.74 14.56
CA PHE A 276 4.62 -10.97 15.53
C PHE A 276 5.47 -9.92 16.25
N SER A 277 6.67 -10.28 16.70
CA SER A 277 7.60 -9.35 17.32
C SER A 277 7.93 -8.18 16.39
N ALA A 278 8.31 -8.48 15.14
CA ALA A 278 8.62 -7.45 14.14
C ALA A 278 7.41 -6.56 13.84
N LEU A 279 6.20 -7.13 13.75
CA LEU A 279 4.98 -6.36 13.52
C LEU A 279 4.71 -5.39 14.67
N VAL A 280 4.70 -5.89 15.91
CA VAL A 280 4.44 -5.07 17.11
C VAL A 280 5.47 -3.96 17.24
N TRP A 281 6.77 -4.29 17.15
CA TRP A 281 7.83 -3.29 17.23
C TRP A 281 7.77 -2.27 16.10
N SER A 282 7.46 -2.69 14.87
CA SER A 282 7.35 -1.75 13.74
C SER A 282 6.19 -0.77 13.94
N TYR A 283 5.05 -1.20 14.48
CA TYR A 283 3.94 -0.30 14.80
C TYR A 283 4.28 0.66 15.95
N LEU A 284 4.92 0.17 17.02
CA LEU A 284 5.35 1.01 18.14
C LEU A 284 6.35 2.09 17.68
N LEU A 285 7.38 1.70 16.92
CA LEU A 285 8.37 2.63 16.39
C LEU A 285 7.75 3.58 15.37
N SER A 286 6.84 3.10 14.51
CA SER A 286 6.11 3.93 13.54
C SER A 286 5.28 5.00 14.25
N TYR A 287 4.61 4.65 15.33
CA TYR A 287 3.88 5.60 16.15
C TYR A 287 4.79 6.70 16.71
N LEU A 288 5.97 6.34 17.22
CA LEU A 288 6.95 7.32 17.69
C LEU A 288 7.43 8.24 16.56
N LEU A 289 7.68 7.70 15.36
CA LEU A 289 8.05 8.55 14.22
C LEU A 289 6.89 9.46 13.79
N PHE A 290 5.66 8.95 13.79
CA PHE A 290 4.47 9.70 13.44
C PHE A 290 4.27 10.90 14.36
N VAL A 291 4.33 10.69 15.68
CA VAL A 291 4.16 11.77 16.67
C VAL A 291 5.32 12.76 16.61
N SER A 292 6.55 12.28 16.47
CA SER A 292 7.74 13.14 16.52
C SER A 292 7.93 13.98 15.26
N CYS A 293 7.47 13.50 14.09
CA CYS A 293 7.79 14.12 12.82
C CYS A 293 6.59 14.35 11.90
N GLU A 294 5.77 13.33 11.66
CA GLU A 294 4.68 13.44 10.70
C GLU A 294 3.60 14.43 11.18
N ALA A 295 3.21 14.32 12.46
CA ALA A 295 2.26 15.22 13.08
C ALA A 295 2.70 16.70 13.10
N PRO A 296 3.92 17.08 13.53
CA PRO A 296 4.37 18.46 13.49
C PRO A 296 4.58 18.96 12.05
N THR A 297 5.14 18.15 11.15
CA THR A 297 5.35 18.54 9.75
C THR A 297 4.02 18.81 9.06
N GLY A 298 3.01 17.96 9.27
CA GLY A 298 1.67 18.15 8.69
C GLY A 298 0.93 19.37 9.26
N ARG A 299 1.25 19.81 10.50
CA ARG A 299 0.73 21.09 11.02
C ARG A 299 1.46 22.28 10.39
N LEU A 300 2.78 22.19 10.24
CA LEU A 300 3.58 23.22 9.60
C LEU A 300 3.18 23.43 8.14
N GLU A 301 2.96 22.34 7.39
CA GLU A 301 2.49 22.37 6.01
C GLU A 301 1.16 23.14 5.89
N LYS A 302 0.19 22.84 6.78
CA LYS A 302 -1.09 23.56 6.81
C LYS A 302 -0.90 25.05 7.12
N LEU A 303 0.00 25.39 8.04
CA LEU A 303 0.32 26.78 8.38
C LEU A 303 0.95 27.56 7.22
N VAL A 304 1.82 26.91 6.45
CA VAL A 304 2.57 27.54 5.35
C VAL A 304 1.77 27.60 4.05
N PHE A 305 1.09 26.51 3.68
CA PHE A 305 0.43 26.37 2.37
C PHE A 305 -1.10 26.57 2.41
N MET A 306 -1.71 26.59 3.61
CA MET A 306 -3.10 27.01 3.80
C MET A 306 -3.17 28.15 4.82
N PRO A 307 -2.82 29.40 4.43
CA PRO A 307 -3.14 30.57 5.24
C PRO A 307 -4.65 30.55 5.43
N THR A 308 -5.08 30.21 6.64
CA THR A 308 -6.50 30.13 6.93
C THR A 308 -7.04 31.55 6.83
N HIS A 309 -7.99 31.78 5.92
CA HIS A 309 -8.74 33.03 5.81
C HIS A 309 -9.61 33.17 7.08
N TYR A 310 -9.00 33.49 8.21
CA TYR A 310 -9.61 33.47 9.55
C TYR A 310 -10.55 34.67 9.80
N GLY A 311 -10.98 35.36 8.73
CA GLY A 311 -11.67 36.64 8.81
C GLY A 311 -13.19 36.61 8.71
N THR A 312 -13.85 35.46 8.53
CA THR A 312 -15.30 35.46 8.18
C THR A 312 -16.19 34.61 9.10
N GLN A 313 -15.64 33.76 9.97
CA GLN A 313 -16.49 32.93 10.86
C GLN A 313 -16.86 33.61 12.19
N ARG A 314 -16.08 34.56 12.70
CA ARG A 314 -16.42 35.27 13.95
C ARG A 314 -17.67 36.15 13.83
N THR A 315 -17.96 36.69 12.65
CA THR A 315 -19.10 37.60 12.47
C THR A 315 -20.46 36.89 12.48
N GLN A 316 -20.53 35.56 12.33
CA GLN A 316 -21.82 34.84 12.39
C GLN A 316 -22.20 34.40 13.81
N GLU A 317 -21.24 34.06 14.67
CA GLU A 317 -21.52 33.71 16.07
C GLU A 317 -21.91 34.95 16.89
N ASP A 318 -21.29 36.11 16.64
CA ASP A 318 -21.60 37.35 17.36
C ASP A 318 -22.96 37.99 16.94
N VAL A 319 -23.47 37.67 15.75
CA VAL A 319 -24.79 38.16 15.28
C VAL A 319 -25.95 37.27 15.77
N GLN A 320 -25.69 35.99 16.07
CA GLN A 320 -26.71 35.09 16.65
C GLN A 320 -26.81 35.17 18.19
N ALA A 321 -25.83 35.77 18.86
CA ALA A 321 -25.80 35.90 20.32
C ALA A 321 -26.53 37.15 20.87
N GLY A 322 -27.00 38.06 20.01
CA GLY A 322 -27.68 39.30 20.41
C GLY A 322 -29.07 39.44 19.79
N GLY A 323 -30.12 39.00 20.49
CA GLY A 323 -31.50 39.16 20.02
C GLY A 323 -32.60 38.65 20.96
N ASP A 324 -32.78 39.35 22.09
CA ASP A 324 -34.02 39.68 22.85
C ASP A 324 -34.97 38.59 23.43
N PRO A 325 -35.76 38.95 24.49
CA PRO A 325 -36.01 38.08 25.63
C PRO A 325 -37.41 37.43 25.66
N ALA A 326 -37.50 36.44 26.54
CA ALA A 326 -38.65 35.65 26.98
C ALA A 326 -40.06 36.26 26.81
N LYS A 327 -40.97 35.44 26.26
CA LYS A 327 -42.39 35.41 26.64
C LYS A 327 -42.81 33.96 26.91
N PHE A 328 -43.31 33.74 28.11
CA PHE A 328 -44.09 32.56 28.53
C PHE A 328 -45.59 32.85 28.29
N ASP A 329 -46.35 31.79 28.01
CA ASP A 329 -47.76 31.48 28.40
C ASP A 329 -48.25 30.32 27.49
N GLU A 330 -48.48 29.12 28.02
CA GLU A 330 -49.71 28.51 28.58
C GLU A 330 -50.72 27.98 27.52
N ASP A 331 -51.20 26.74 27.79
CA ASP A 331 -52.30 25.96 27.19
C ASP A 331 -52.14 25.11 25.90
N GLY A 332 -52.55 23.83 26.02
CA GLY A 332 -53.29 23.12 24.96
C GLY A 332 -52.69 21.83 24.37
N LEU A 333 -53.19 20.67 24.80
CA LEU A 333 -53.00 19.34 24.20
C LEU A 333 -53.53 19.24 22.75
N ALA A 334 -52.75 18.64 21.82
CA ALA A 334 -53.28 17.77 20.73
C ALA A 334 -52.18 16.94 20.02
N GLN A 335 -52.22 15.65 20.35
CA GLN A 335 -51.90 14.41 19.65
C GLN A 335 -51.59 14.34 18.11
N TRP A 336 -50.50 13.60 17.79
CA TRP A 336 -50.21 12.64 16.68
C TRP A 336 -50.05 13.10 15.20
N ASP A 337 -48.85 12.89 14.61
CA ASP A 337 -48.56 11.80 13.64
C ASP A 337 -47.13 11.93 13.04
N SER A 338 -46.43 10.80 12.91
CA SER A 338 -45.13 10.62 12.19
C SER A 338 -45.36 10.23 10.71
N PRO A 339 -44.37 9.92 9.82
CA PRO A 339 -42.91 10.18 9.75
C PRO A 339 -42.43 10.66 8.33
N SER A 340 -41.26 11.31 8.21
CA SER A 340 -40.36 11.26 7.02
C SER A 340 -39.15 12.18 7.30
N THR A 341 -37.89 11.86 7.03
CA THR A 341 -37.30 11.35 5.80
C THR A 341 -35.94 10.68 6.07
N GLU A 342 -35.80 9.42 5.64
CA GLU A 342 -34.53 8.68 5.64
C GLU A 342 -33.61 9.08 4.45
N ASN A 343 -34.08 10.00 3.59
CA ASN A 343 -33.37 10.44 2.39
C ASN A 343 -32.27 11.50 2.65
N GLU A 344 -32.36 12.29 3.72
CA GLU A 344 -31.33 13.31 4.02
C GLU A 344 -30.04 12.70 4.60
N LYS A 345 -30.15 11.59 5.35
CA LYS A 345 -28.97 10.90 5.91
C LYS A 345 -28.12 10.21 4.83
N ASN A 346 -28.71 9.81 3.70
CA ASN A 346 -27.96 9.18 2.61
C ASN A 346 -27.28 10.22 1.69
N SER A 347 -27.88 11.40 1.51
CA SER A 347 -27.24 12.51 0.78
C SER A 347 -26.00 13.04 1.50
N SER A 348 -26.08 13.19 2.83
CA SER A 348 -24.96 13.64 3.67
C SER A 348 -23.78 12.64 3.69
N LYS A 349 -24.06 11.33 3.76
CA LYS A 349 -23.00 10.30 3.65
C LYS A 349 -22.34 10.26 2.27
N SER A 350 -23.10 10.47 1.20
CA SER A 350 -22.58 10.55 -0.18
C SER A 350 -21.64 11.75 -0.39
N ALA A 351 -21.97 12.90 0.21
CA ALA A 351 -21.15 14.11 0.15
C ALA A 351 -19.84 13.99 0.96
N ILE A 352 -19.89 13.36 2.13
CA ILE A 352 -18.71 13.15 2.99
C ILE A 352 -17.71 12.19 2.33
N VAL A 353 -18.18 11.13 1.66
CA VAL A 353 -17.31 10.18 0.94
C VAL A 353 -16.73 10.81 -0.33
N LYS A 354 -17.50 11.62 -1.09
CA LYS A 354 -16.96 12.36 -2.24
C LYS A 354 -15.85 13.35 -1.85
N ASN A 355 -15.99 14.04 -0.71
CA ASN A 355 -14.99 15.03 -0.28
C ASN A 355 -13.71 14.43 0.31
N GLN A 356 -13.73 13.20 0.84
CA GLN A 356 -12.52 12.53 1.30
C GLN A 356 -11.65 11.98 0.17
N PHE A 357 -12.23 11.62 -0.99
CA PHE A 357 -11.48 11.07 -2.12
C PHE A 357 -10.98 12.12 -3.13
N CYS A 358 -11.53 13.33 -3.15
CA CYS A 358 -11.01 14.44 -3.96
C CYS A 358 -9.81 15.19 -3.32
N ARG A 359 -9.29 14.74 -2.17
CA ARG A 359 -8.14 15.33 -1.47
C ARG A 359 -6.91 14.41 -1.38
N LEU A 360 -6.73 13.55 -2.37
CA LEU A 360 -5.48 12.81 -2.60
C LEU A 360 -4.91 13.18 -3.98
#